data_AF-A0A763VWQ3-F1
#
_entry.id   AF-A0A763VWQ3-F1
#
_cell.length_a   1.000
_cell.length_b   1.000
_cell.length_c   1.000
_cell.angle_alpha   90.00
_cell.angle_beta   90.00
_cell.angle_gamma   90.00
#
_symmetry.space_group_name_H-M   'P 1'
#
loop_
_entity.id
_entity.type
_entity.pdbx_description
1 polymer ?
#
loop_
_entity_poly.entity_id
_entity_poly.type
_entity_poly.pdbx_seq_one_letter_code
_entity_poly.pdbx_strand_id
1 'polypeptide(L)'
;MSQKKYDANLPKNLTYRRSRKTFAWRNPLTDEEIQLGQISRRDAIAQAIEANHFIAKNYTPVGLIEKLKGTDSLTVTKWAEQYEILLKRRNLSAN
;
A
#
# COMPACT_ATOMS: atom_id res chain seq x y z
N MET A 1 -2.96 22.76 23.35
CA MET A 1 -2.40 21.90 22.27
C MET A 1 -2.17 22.77 21.05
N SER A 2 -0.92 23.15 20.77
CA SER A 2 -0.60 24.03 19.63
C SER A 2 -0.94 23.30 18.34
N GLN A 3 -1.96 23.74 17.62
CA GLN A 3 -2.25 23.29 16.27
C GLN A 3 -1.04 23.65 15.40
N LYS A 4 -0.11 22.69 15.22
CA LYS A 4 0.93 22.79 14.19
C LYS A 4 0.19 23.06 12.89
N LYS A 5 0.39 24.26 12.36
CA LYS A 5 -0.26 24.81 11.17
C LYS A 5 -0.16 23.76 10.05
N TYR A 6 -1.26 23.06 9.79
CA TYR A 6 -1.33 22.05 8.74
C TYR A 6 -1.09 22.75 7.40
N ASP A 7 -0.08 22.33 6.66
CA ASP A 7 0.12 22.80 5.30
C ASP A 7 -0.77 21.97 4.38
N ALA A 8 -1.77 22.62 3.77
CA ALA A 8 -2.73 21.95 2.90
C ALA A 8 -2.07 21.24 1.69
N ASN A 9 -0.84 21.63 1.35
CA ASN A 9 -0.10 21.06 0.23
C ASN A 9 0.79 19.87 0.63
N LEU A 10 0.75 19.41 1.89
CA LEU A 10 1.48 18.23 2.34
C LEU A 10 0.49 17.09 2.62
N PRO A 11 0.84 15.84 2.28
CA PRO A 11 0.06 14.67 2.67
C PRO A 11 -0.02 14.58 4.19
N LYS A 12 -1.03 13.84 4.68
CA LYS A 12 -1.20 13.54 6.11
C LYS A 12 0.11 13.01 6.70
N ASN A 13 0.34 13.27 7.97
CA ASN A 13 1.53 12.83 8.72
C ASN A 13 2.87 13.45 8.26
N LEU A 14 2.93 14.20 7.17
CA LEU A 14 4.14 14.90 6.73
C LEU A 14 4.13 16.36 7.19
N THR A 15 5.25 16.82 7.75
CA THR A 15 5.44 18.21 8.17
C THR A 15 6.76 18.76 7.66
N TYR A 16 6.76 20.05 7.29
CA TYR A 16 7.98 20.76 6.90
C TYR A 16 8.50 21.62 8.06
N ARG A 17 9.76 21.38 8.45
CA ARG A 17 10.41 22.11 9.54
C ARG A 17 11.26 23.25 8.98
N ARG A 18 10.71 24.46 8.99
CA ARG A 18 11.39 25.68 8.50
C ARG A 18 12.74 25.94 9.16
N SER A 19 12.90 25.61 10.45
CA SER A 19 14.14 25.84 11.20
C SER A 19 15.32 25.02 10.70
N ARG A 20 15.08 23.78 10.24
CA ARG A 20 16.12 22.88 9.75
C ARG A 20 16.06 22.66 8.23
N LYS A 21 15.06 23.27 7.56
CA LYS A 21 14.75 23.08 6.15
C LYS A 21 14.57 21.60 5.75
N THR A 22 14.06 20.77 6.67
CA THR A 22 13.87 19.32 6.46
C THR A 22 12.41 18.91 6.58
N PHE A 23 12.09 17.79 5.94
CA PHE A 23 10.81 17.12 6.11
C PHE A 23 10.88 16.10 7.23
N ALA A 24 9.78 15.98 7.98
CA ALA A 24 9.62 14.96 8.99
C ALA A 24 8.23 14.35 8.89
N TRP A 25 8.18 13.03 8.96
CA TRP A 25 6.97 12.25 8.90
C TRP A 25 6.71 11.62 10.26
N ARG A 26 5.47 11.68 10.75
CA ARG A 26 5.08 11.17 12.07
C ARG A 26 4.23 9.93 11.94
N ASN A 27 4.63 8.85 12.58
CA ASN A 27 3.88 7.62 12.59
C ASN A 27 2.58 7.79 13.41
N PRO A 28 1.38 7.62 12.84
CA PRO A 28 0.13 7.73 13.60
C PRO A 28 -0.10 6.56 14.56
N LEU A 29 0.64 5.45 14.44
CA LEU A 29 0.52 4.28 15.32
C LEU A 29 1.44 4.35 16.53
N THR A 30 2.71 4.70 16.31
CA THR A 30 3.73 4.76 17.38
C THR A 30 3.96 6.17 17.91
N ASP A 31 3.37 7.18 17.25
CA ASP A 31 3.57 8.61 17.52
C ASP A 31 5.01 9.12 17.31
N GLU A 32 5.92 8.23 16.90
CA GLU A 32 7.33 8.52 16.64
C GLU A 32 7.50 9.38 15.38
N GLU A 33 8.50 10.25 15.41
CA GLU A 33 8.81 11.14 14.31
C GLU A 33 10.09 10.70 13.60
N ILE A 34 9.96 10.45 12.30
CA ILE A 34 11.05 10.05 11.41
C ILE A 34 11.46 11.27 10.57
N GLN A 35 12.72 11.65 10.68
CA GLN A 35 13.28 12.74 9.87
C GLN A 35 13.70 12.19 8.50
N LEU A 36 13.17 12.79 7.43
CA LEU A 36 13.47 12.38 6.05
C LEU A 36 14.75 13.02 5.50
N GLY A 37 15.36 13.93 6.25
CA GLY A 37 16.58 14.64 5.86
C GLY A 37 16.36 15.75 4.82
N GLN A 38 17.42 16.09 4.09
CA GLN A 38 17.40 17.07 3.00
C GLN A 38 17.03 16.40 1.68
N ILE A 39 15.77 16.00 1.55
CA ILE A 39 15.21 15.49 0.30
C ILE A 39 14.34 16.54 -0.38
N SER A 40 14.14 16.39 -1.69
CA SER A 40 13.26 17.30 -2.44
C SER A 40 11.82 17.20 -1.91
N ARG A 41 11.06 18.29 -2.06
CA ARG A 41 9.64 18.31 -1.66
C ARG A 41 8.85 17.19 -2.34
N ARG A 42 9.14 16.91 -3.61
CA ARG A 42 8.47 15.86 -4.39
C ARG A 42 8.72 14.49 -3.80
N ASP A 43 9.98 14.19 -3.48
CA ASP A 43 10.37 12.89 -2.93
C ASP A 43 9.82 12.69 -1.52
N ALA A 44 9.81 13.75 -0.71
CA ALA A 44 9.22 13.72 0.63
C ALA A 44 7.71 13.42 0.58
N ILE A 45 7.01 14.02 -0.38
CA ILE A 45 5.59 13.76 -0.60
C ILE A 45 5.36 12.30 -1.05
N ALA A 46 6.16 11.80 -1.99
CA ALA A 46 6.04 10.42 -2.48
C ALA A 46 6.22 9.40 -1.35
N GLN A 47 7.31 9.50 -0.58
CA GLN A 47 7.59 8.60 0.55
C GLN A 47 6.50 8.68 1.63
N ALA A 48 6.00 9.88 1.93
CA ALA A 48 4.92 10.04 2.90
C ALA A 48 3.60 9.42 2.44
N ILE A 49 3.28 9.50 1.14
CA ILE A 49 2.11 8.85 0.56
C ILE A 49 2.25 7.32 0.71
N GLU A 50 3.39 6.76 0.33
CA GLU A 50 3.68 5.33 0.46
C GLU A 50 3.54 4.84 1.91
N ALA A 51 4.18 5.55 2.86
CA ALA A 51 4.11 5.21 4.29
C ALA A 51 2.67 5.28 4.84
N ASN A 52 1.89 6.28 4.43
CA ASN A 52 0.49 6.41 4.84
C ASN A 52 -0.37 5.27 4.28
N HIS A 53 -0.15 4.86 3.03
CA HIS A 53 -0.86 3.72 2.44
C HIS A 53 -0.51 2.41 3.13
N PHE A 54 0.77 2.23 3.48
CA PHE A 54 1.24 1.08 4.24
C PHE A 54 0.53 0.95 5.60
N ILE A 55 0.45 2.04 6.37
CA ILE A 55 -0.20 2.05 7.68
C ILE A 55 -1.72 1.89 7.61
N ALA A 56 -2.36 2.46 6.59
CA ALA A 56 -3.79 2.31 6.38
C ALA A 56 -4.20 0.87 6.06
N LYS A 57 -3.26 -0.09 6.05
CA LYS A 57 -3.44 -1.50 5.63
C LYS A 57 -3.98 -1.62 4.19
N ASN A 58 -3.91 -0.52 3.42
CA ASN A 58 -4.19 -0.49 1.98
C ASN A 58 -2.96 -0.95 1.18
N TYR A 59 -2.16 -1.84 1.77
CA TYR A 59 -1.14 -2.62 1.08
C TYR A 59 -1.65 -4.04 0.79
N THR A 60 -2.93 -4.18 0.46
CA THR A 60 -3.22 -4.98 -0.72
C THR A 60 -3.09 -4.02 -1.88
N PRO A 61 -2.05 -4.14 -2.73
CA PRO A 61 -2.21 -3.65 -4.06
C PRO A 61 -3.32 -4.51 -4.67
N VAL A 62 -4.59 -4.10 -4.48
CA VAL A 62 -5.55 -4.18 -5.57
C VAL A 62 -5.07 -3.16 -6.60
N GLY A 63 -3.84 -3.40 -7.06
CA GLY A 63 -2.98 -2.41 -7.66
C GLY A 63 -3.59 -2.10 -9.00
N LEU A 64 -3.23 -0.94 -9.54
CA LEU A 64 -3.37 -0.74 -10.97
C LEU A 64 -2.87 -1.98 -11.74
N ILE A 65 -1.84 -2.67 -11.24
CA ILE A 65 -1.38 -3.97 -11.76
C ILE A 65 -2.45 -5.07 -11.72
N GLU A 66 -3.21 -5.27 -10.64
CA GLU A 66 -4.30 -6.26 -10.64
C GLU A 66 -5.46 -5.85 -11.55
N LYS A 67 -5.76 -4.54 -11.64
CA LYS A 67 -6.74 -4.01 -12.60
C LYS A 67 -6.27 -4.11 -14.06
N LEU A 68 -4.97 -3.96 -14.32
CA LEU A 68 -4.33 -4.05 -15.63
C LEU A 68 -4.12 -5.50 -16.07
N LYS A 69 -3.85 -6.41 -15.13
CA LYS A 69 -3.74 -7.85 -15.40
C LYS A 69 -5.08 -8.50 -15.75
N GLY A 70 -6.18 -7.79 -15.54
CA GLY A 70 -7.53 -8.29 -15.79
C GLY A 70 -7.90 -9.36 -14.75
N THR A 71 -9.21 -9.53 -14.56
CA THR A 71 -9.83 -10.59 -13.76
C THR A 71 -9.64 -12.00 -14.35
N ASP A 72 -8.50 -12.26 -14.97
CA ASP A 72 -8.14 -13.55 -15.58
C ASP A 72 -7.15 -14.33 -14.71
N SER A 73 -6.99 -13.95 -13.44
CA SER A 73 -6.39 -14.85 -12.47
C SER A 73 -7.37 -16.00 -12.22
N LEU A 74 -7.02 -17.18 -12.74
CA LEU A 74 -7.67 -18.43 -12.39
C LEU A 74 -7.61 -18.57 -10.86
N THR A 75 -8.70 -18.24 -10.18
CA THR A 75 -8.77 -18.40 -8.73
C THR A 75 -8.60 -19.88 -8.39
N VAL A 76 -8.06 -20.17 -7.21
CA VAL A 76 -7.89 -21.56 -6.74
C VAL A 76 -9.21 -22.34 -6.85
N THR A 77 -10.34 -21.67 -6.62
CA THR A 77 -11.69 -22.21 -6.79
C THR A 77 -11.98 -22.63 -8.23
N LYS A 78 -11.77 -21.72 -9.21
CA LYS A 78 -11.97 -22.03 -10.64
C LYS A 78 -11.02 -23.13 -11.13
N TRP A 79 -9.80 -23.15 -10.61
CA TRP A 79 -8.82 -24.20 -10.90
C TRP A 79 -9.29 -25.56 -10.37
N ALA A 80 -9.79 -25.62 -9.13
CA ALA A 80 -10.31 -26.84 -8.52
C ALA A 80 -11.52 -27.39 -9.29
N GLU A 81 -12.47 -26.52 -9.68
CA GLU A 81 -13.63 -26.89 -10.50
C GLU A 81 -13.22 -27.50 -11.85
N GLN A 82 -12.26 -26.88 -12.55
CA GLN A 82 -11.74 -27.45 -13.80
C GLN A 82 -10.99 -28.76 -13.60
N TYR A 83 -10.22 -28.87 -12.52
CA TYR A 83 -9.46 -30.08 -12.21
C TYR A 83 -10.40 -31.26 -11.88
N GLU A 84 -11.51 -31.01 -11.19
CA GLU A 84 -12.52 -32.03 -10.92
C GLU A 84 -13.13 -32.59 -12.22
N ILE A 85 -13.38 -31.73 -13.21
CA ILE A 85 -13.85 -32.18 -14.54
C ILE A 85 -12.80 -33.07 -15.22
N LEU A 86 -11.51 -32.73 -15.13
CA LEU A 86 -10.43 -33.55 -15.67
C LEU A 86 -10.31 -34.91 -14.97
N LEU A 87 -10.47 -34.94 -13.65
CA LEU A 87 -10.47 -36.20 -12.89
C LEU A 87 -11.64 -37.09 -13.29
N LYS A 88 -12.85 -36.52 -13.43
CA LYS A 88 -14.03 -37.26 -13.90
C LYS A 88 -13.84 -37.83 -15.31
N ARG A 89 -13.20 -37.11 -16.22
CA ARG A 89 -12.86 -37.60 -17.57
C ARG A 89 -11.85 -38.75 -17.58
N ARG A 90 -10.99 -38.84 -16.57
CA ARG A 90 -9.96 -39.88 -16.49
C ARG A 90 -10.49 -41.22 -15.98
N ASN A 91 -11.77 -41.34 -15.61
CA ASN A 91 -12.41 -42.58 -15.12
C ASN A 91 -11.54 -43.30 -14.08
N LEU A 92 -11.01 -42.56 -13.11
CA LEU A 92 -10.18 -43.11 -12.05
C LEU A 92 -11.01 -44.06 -11.19
N SER A 93 -10.42 -45.19 -10.79
CA SER A 93 -11.04 -46.11 -9.83
C SER A 93 -11.28 -45.39 -8.51
N ALA A 94 -12.41 -45.68 -7.85
CA ALA A 94 -12.63 -45.24 -6.48
C ALA A 94 -11.51 -45.80 -5.59
N ASN A 95 -10.89 -44.93 -4.78
CA ASN A 95 -9.97 -45.33 -3.72
C ASN A 95 -10.72 -45.91 -2.54
#